data_AF-A0A6A1WBK9-F1
#
_entry.id   AF-A0A6A1WBK9-F1
#
_cell.length_a   1.000
_cell.length_b   1.000
_cell.length_c   1.000
_cell.angle_alpha   90.00
_cell.angle_beta   90.00
_cell.angle_gamma   90.00
#
_symmetry.space_group_name_H-M   'P 1'
#
loop_
_entity.id
_entity.type
_entity.pdbx_description
1 polymer ?
#
loop_
_entity_poly.entity_id
_entity_poly.type
_entity_poly.pdbx_seq_one_letter_code
_entity_poly.pdbx_strand_id
1 'polypeptide(L)'
;MATNMEEIMVFLTCPAPKIAKAGVDIVRRLSGSEDGVQYLAKCAAIVLPPLSRLLTAKKELSEPAAEALVNLSENWILAVKMVRMGMVRKATDILYGRDSGIRRPLVTLLVNLTKLDAGIASILFHVGELVYLFCTRPSSKTSDDPFENVGSILVTISRQDAGRKILLPPKGQLLKGIAMKFNSSNPLRKKVVCS
;
A
#
# COMPACT_ATOMS: atom_id res chain seq x y z
N MET A 1 -21.47 -18.13 14.66
CA MET A 1 -20.97 -19.36 13.98
C MET A 1 -19.46 -19.30 14.02
N ALA A 2 -18.82 -20.34 14.53
CA ALA A 2 -17.38 -20.40 14.72
C ALA A 2 -16.69 -20.54 13.36
N THR A 3 -16.10 -19.46 12.86
CA THR A 3 -15.35 -19.45 11.60
C THR A 3 -13.98 -20.05 11.87
N ASN A 4 -13.84 -21.36 11.67
CA ASN A 4 -12.53 -22.01 11.82
C ASN A 4 -11.57 -21.46 10.75
N MET A 5 -10.31 -21.28 11.11
CA MET A 5 -9.29 -20.68 10.25
C MET A 5 -9.07 -21.45 8.94
N GLU A 6 -9.18 -22.77 9.02
CA GLU A 6 -9.05 -23.69 7.90
C GLU A 6 -10.14 -23.47 6.85
N GLU A 7 -11.36 -23.14 7.29
CA GLU A 7 -12.46 -22.80 6.37
C GLU A 7 -12.22 -21.48 5.65
N ILE A 8 -11.71 -20.46 6.38
CA ILE A 8 -11.34 -19.17 5.78
C ILE A 8 -10.26 -19.36 4.73
N MET A 9 -9.25 -20.21 5.00
CA MET A 9 -8.21 -20.55 4.04
C MET A 9 -8.80 -21.15 2.77
N VAL A 10 -9.65 -22.18 2.91
CA VAL A 10 -10.31 -22.84 1.79
C VAL A 10 -11.09 -21.84 0.95
N PHE A 11 -11.81 -20.92 1.59
CA PHE A 11 -12.58 -19.90 0.89
C PHE A 11 -11.69 -18.93 0.11
N LEU A 12 -10.62 -18.40 0.73
CA LEU A 12 -9.71 -17.45 0.08
C LEU A 12 -8.98 -18.03 -1.13
N THR A 13 -8.68 -19.34 -1.11
CA THR A 13 -8.00 -20.03 -2.23
C THR A 13 -8.98 -20.62 -3.25
N CYS A 14 -10.28 -20.58 -2.99
CA CYS A 14 -11.28 -21.17 -3.88
C CYS A 14 -11.29 -20.48 -5.25
N PRO A 15 -11.28 -21.23 -6.37
CA PRO A 15 -11.37 -20.64 -7.70
C PRO A 15 -12.75 -20.02 -7.98
N ALA A 16 -13.79 -20.42 -7.24
CA ALA A 16 -15.14 -19.89 -7.41
C ALA A 16 -15.23 -18.45 -6.84
N PRO A 17 -15.52 -17.42 -7.67
CA PRO A 17 -15.46 -16.03 -7.24
C PRO A 17 -16.38 -15.68 -6.07
N LYS A 18 -17.57 -16.30 -6.01
CA LYS A 18 -18.53 -16.09 -4.92
C LYS A 18 -18.00 -16.59 -3.57
N ILE A 19 -17.29 -17.72 -3.57
CA ILE A 19 -16.72 -18.32 -2.35
C ILE A 19 -15.48 -17.52 -1.93
N ALA A 20 -14.62 -17.15 -2.89
CA ALA A 20 -13.49 -16.27 -2.62
C ALA A 20 -13.93 -14.93 -2.02
N LYS A 21 -15.03 -14.36 -2.52
CA LYS A 21 -15.63 -13.13 -1.99
C LYS A 21 -16.10 -13.29 -0.55
N ALA A 22 -16.82 -14.36 -0.24
CA ALA A 22 -17.22 -14.64 1.15
C ALA A 22 -16.01 -14.76 2.09
N GLY A 23 -14.94 -15.45 1.65
CA GLY A 23 -13.69 -15.53 2.40
C GLY A 23 -13.05 -14.17 2.64
N VAL A 24 -12.92 -13.35 1.59
CA VAL A 24 -12.28 -12.04 1.71
C VAL A 24 -13.11 -11.07 2.56
N ASP A 25 -14.45 -11.13 2.49
CA ASP A 25 -15.35 -10.31 3.30
C ASP A 25 -15.29 -10.70 4.79
N ILE A 26 -15.12 -11.98 5.10
CA ILE A 26 -14.87 -12.44 6.48
C ILE A 26 -13.57 -11.83 7.00
N VAL A 27 -12.47 -11.96 6.24
CA VAL A 27 -11.16 -11.44 6.65
C VAL A 27 -11.19 -9.92 6.79
N ARG A 28 -11.83 -9.21 5.86
CA ARG A 28 -12.02 -7.76 5.93
C ARG A 28 -12.73 -7.36 7.22
N ARG A 29 -13.85 -8.01 7.56
CA ARG A 29 -14.58 -7.72 8.81
C ARG A 29 -13.73 -7.99 10.04
N LEU A 30 -13.02 -9.12 10.09
CA LEU A 30 -12.13 -9.45 11.21
C LEU A 30 -10.99 -8.43 11.33
N SER A 31 -10.40 -8.01 10.22
CA SER A 31 -9.34 -7.00 10.24
C SER A 31 -9.82 -5.62 10.68
N GLY A 32 -11.13 -5.38 10.78
CA GLY A 32 -11.70 -4.13 11.25
C GLY A 32 -11.74 -3.98 12.79
N SER A 33 -11.29 -4.98 13.55
CA SER A 33 -11.23 -4.92 15.02
C SER A 33 -9.88 -5.42 15.55
N GLU A 34 -9.47 -4.93 16.72
CA GLU A 34 -8.21 -5.33 17.37
C GLU A 34 -8.19 -6.85 17.64
N ASP A 35 -9.24 -7.41 18.23
CA ASP A 35 -9.35 -8.84 18.51
C ASP A 35 -9.24 -9.69 17.23
N GLY A 36 -9.87 -9.23 16.14
CA GLY A 36 -9.81 -9.92 14.86
C GLY A 36 -8.42 -9.82 14.21
N VAL A 37 -7.73 -8.69 14.34
CA VAL A 37 -6.32 -8.55 13.92
C VAL A 37 -5.41 -9.49 14.71
N GLN A 38 -5.57 -9.58 16.04
CA GLN A 38 -4.80 -10.50 16.89
C GLN A 38 -5.07 -11.97 16.51
N TYR A 39 -6.31 -12.31 16.19
CA TYR A 39 -6.67 -13.63 15.68
C TYR A 39 -5.99 -13.92 14.33
N LEU A 40 -6.09 -13.01 13.37
CA LEU A 40 -5.48 -13.15 12.05
C LEU A 40 -3.94 -13.16 12.10
N ALA A 41 -3.33 -12.49 13.08
CA ALA A 41 -1.88 -12.48 13.27
C ALA A 41 -1.30 -13.87 13.57
N LYS A 42 -2.04 -14.69 14.34
CA LYS A 42 -1.67 -16.09 14.64
C LYS A 42 -1.61 -16.96 13.39
N CYS A 43 -2.41 -16.62 12.38
CA CYS A 43 -2.55 -17.37 11.14
C CYS A 43 -2.06 -16.60 9.90
N ALA A 44 -1.20 -15.60 10.10
CA ALA A 44 -0.75 -14.70 9.04
C ALA A 44 -0.10 -15.41 7.83
N ALA A 45 0.61 -16.52 8.07
CA ALA A 45 1.23 -17.33 7.02
C ALA A 45 0.19 -17.91 6.04
N ILE A 46 -1.04 -18.09 6.52
CA ILE A 46 -2.16 -18.66 5.77
C ILE A 46 -2.95 -17.54 5.05
N VAL A 47 -3.16 -16.39 5.71
CA VAL A 47 -4.04 -15.32 5.18
C VAL A 47 -3.34 -14.36 4.24
N LEU A 48 -2.10 -13.97 4.55
CA LEU A 48 -1.41 -12.92 3.81
C LEU A 48 -1.14 -13.32 2.34
N PRO A 49 -0.73 -14.56 2.00
CA PRO A 49 -0.48 -14.92 0.60
C PRO A 49 -1.74 -14.90 -0.27
N PRO A 50 -2.89 -15.47 0.13
CA PRO A 50 -4.13 -15.33 -0.64
C PRO A 50 -4.60 -13.88 -0.78
N LEU A 51 -4.56 -13.07 0.28
CA LEU A 51 -4.91 -11.65 0.18
C LEU A 51 -4.01 -10.91 -0.82
N SER A 52 -2.69 -11.15 -0.74
CA SER A 52 -1.72 -10.60 -1.69
C SER A 52 -2.07 -10.98 -3.13
N ARG A 53 -2.41 -12.25 -3.39
CA ARG A 53 -2.83 -12.72 -4.72
C ARG A 53 -4.10 -12.02 -5.21
N LEU A 54 -5.06 -11.79 -4.32
CA LEU A 54 -6.34 -11.15 -4.68
C LEU A 54 -6.21 -9.68 -5.07
N LEU A 55 -5.09 -9.00 -4.76
CA LEU A 55 -4.85 -7.63 -5.20
C LEU A 55 -4.88 -7.44 -6.73
N THR A 56 -4.56 -8.48 -7.50
CA THR A 56 -4.61 -8.46 -8.98
C THR A 56 -5.89 -9.07 -9.54
N ALA A 57 -6.86 -9.42 -8.70
CA ALA A 57 -8.15 -9.94 -9.12
C ALA A 57 -9.12 -8.84 -9.58
N LYS A 58 -10.33 -9.24 -9.98
CA LYS A 58 -11.42 -8.29 -10.29
C LYS A 58 -11.71 -7.40 -9.07
N LYS A 59 -12.17 -6.17 -9.33
CA LYS A 59 -12.43 -5.14 -8.30
C LYS A 59 -13.18 -5.66 -7.08
N GLU A 60 -14.22 -6.47 -7.30
CA GLU A 60 -15.05 -7.07 -6.23
C GLU A 60 -14.28 -7.91 -5.20
N LEU A 61 -13.09 -8.39 -5.56
CA LEU A 61 -12.21 -9.15 -4.68
C LEU A 61 -10.99 -8.34 -4.26
N SER A 62 -10.43 -7.55 -5.18
CA SER A 62 -9.20 -6.80 -4.92
C SER A 62 -9.41 -5.63 -3.96
N GLU A 63 -10.57 -4.97 -4.01
CA GLU A 63 -10.91 -3.87 -3.10
C GLU A 63 -11.02 -4.31 -1.64
N PRO A 64 -11.86 -5.31 -1.28
CA PRO A 64 -11.90 -5.79 0.10
C PRO A 64 -10.60 -6.47 0.54
N ALA A 65 -9.84 -7.10 -0.38
CA ALA A 65 -8.52 -7.63 -0.04
C ALA A 65 -7.52 -6.52 0.31
N ALA A 66 -7.52 -5.42 -0.45
CA ALA A 66 -6.63 -4.29 -0.20
C ALA A 66 -6.99 -3.58 1.11
N GLU A 67 -8.27 -3.38 1.40
CA GLU A 67 -8.73 -2.84 2.69
C GLU A 67 -8.29 -3.73 3.87
N ALA A 68 -8.46 -5.04 3.76
CA ALA A 68 -8.01 -5.96 4.81
C ALA A 68 -6.50 -5.87 5.04
N LEU A 69 -5.70 -5.79 3.97
CA LEU A 69 -4.25 -5.62 4.08
C LEU A 69 -3.85 -4.29 4.70
N VAL A 70 -4.56 -3.19 4.41
CA VAL A 70 -4.33 -1.90 5.06
C VAL A 70 -4.51 -2.02 6.57
N ASN A 71 -5.65 -2.55 7.02
CA ASN A 71 -5.92 -2.69 8.45
C ASN A 71 -4.89 -3.61 9.14
N LEU A 72 -4.59 -4.76 8.51
CA LEU A 72 -3.60 -5.71 9.03
C LEU A 72 -2.19 -5.11 9.10
N SER A 73 -1.84 -4.18 8.20
CA SER A 73 -0.52 -3.53 8.19
C SER A 73 -0.31 -2.49 9.28
N GLU A 74 -1.36 -2.11 10.02
CA GLU A 74 -1.21 -1.27 11.22
C GLU A 74 -0.55 -2.03 12.36
N ASN A 75 -0.74 -3.35 12.42
CA ASN A 75 -0.05 -4.21 13.36
C ASN A 75 1.40 -4.46 12.89
N TRP A 76 2.37 -4.08 13.72
CA TRP A 76 3.80 -4.19 13.40
C TRP A 76 4.24 -5.61 13.00
N ILE A 77 3.78 -6.64 13.71
CA ILE A 77 4.18 -8.04 13.44
C ILE A 77 3.71 -8.47 12.05
N LEU A 78 2.49 -8.09 11.69
CA LEU A 78 1.92 -8.35 10.38
C LEU A 78 2.61 -7.53 9.28
N ALA A 79 2.89 -6.25 9.52
CA ALA A 79 3.63 -5.39 8.61
C ALA A 79 5.03 -5.97 8.28
N VAL A 80 5.77 -6.44 9.30
CA VAL A 80 7.07 -7.11 9.10
C VAL A 80 6.92 -8.33 8.20
N LYS A 81 5.89 -9.18 8.42
CA LYS A 81 5.62 -10.33 7.55
C LYS A 81 5.30 -9.92 6.11
N MET A 82 4.50 -8.86 5.92
CA MET A 82 4.17 -8.30 4.62
C MET A 82 5.41 -7.78 3.87
N VAL A 83 6.31 -7.07 4.55
CA VAL A 83 7.57 -6.62 3.93
C VAL A 83 8.42 -7.83 3.52
N ARG A 84 8.59 -8.82 4.40
CA ARG A 84 9.37 -10.03 4.11
C ARG A 84 8.85 -10.84 2.92
N MET A 85 7.53 -10.86 2.70
CA MET A 85 6.93 -11.52 1.53
C MET A 85 6.93 -10.67 0.26
N GLY A 86 7.57 -9.50 0.25
CA GLY A 86 7.69 -8.63 -0.93
C GLY A 86 6.45 -7.79 -1.24
N MET A 87 5.60 -7.49 -0.24
CA MET A 87 4.37 -6.72 -0.45
C MET A 87 4.63 -5.30 -0.96
N VAL A 88 5.74 -4.66 -0.56
CA VAL A 88 6.12 -3.31 -1.01
C VAL A 88 6.31 -3.26 -2.53
N ARG A 89 7.08 -4.20 -3.08
CA ARG A 89 7.30 -4.31 -4.54
C ARG A 89 5.96 -4.50 -5.25
N LYS A 90 5.19 -5.49 -4.80
CA LYS A 90 3.91 -5.83 -5.43
C LYS A 90 2.90 -4.69 -5.42
N ALA A 91 2.75 -3.98 -4.29
CA ALA A 91 1.86 -2.83 -4.20
C ALA A 91 2.30 -1.71 -5.16
N THR A 92 3.61 -1.48 -5.28
CA THR A 92 4.16 -0.49 -6.20
C THR A 92 3.94 -0.88 -7.68
N ASP A 93 4.18 -2.15 -8.04
CA ASP A 93 3.95 -2.67 -9.39
C ASP A 93 2.47 -2.48 -9.82
N ILE A 94 1.53 -2.75 -8.91
CA ILE A 94 0.10 -2.59 -9.18
C ILE A 94 -0.27 -1.09 -9.32
N LEU A 95 0.30 -0.21 -8.49
CA LEU A 95 0.06 1.24 -8.57
C LEU A 95 0.53 1.86 -9.90
N TYR A 96 1.63 1.32 -10.45
CA TYR A 96 2.20 1.74 -11.73
C TYR A 96 1.47 1.15 -12.94
N GLY A 97 0.80 0.00 -12.77
CA GLY A 97 -0.02 -0.65 -13.80
C GLY A 97 -1.27 0.13 -14.25
N ARG A 98 -2.15 -0.56 -14.99
CA ARG A 98 -3.44 0.01 -15.46
C ARG A 98 -4.32 0.44 -14.28
N ASP A 99 -5.35 1.25 -14.59
CA ASP A 99 -6.27 1.80 -13.60
C ASP A 99 -6.88 0.71 -12.69
N SER A 100 -6.31 0.60 -11.49
CA SER A 100 -6.79 -0.26 -10.43
C SER A 100 -7.70 0.58 -9.54
N GLY A 101 -8.95 0.16 -9.35
CA GLY A 101 -9.88 0.80 -8.40
C GLY A 101 -9.40 0.81 -6.93
N ILE A 102 -8.23 0.24 -6.64
CA ILE A 102 -7.64 0.06 -5.31
C ILE A 102 -6.40 0.93 -5.05
N ARG A 103 -6.19 1.99 -5.85
CA ARG A 103 -5.01 2.87 -5.68
C ARG A 103 -4.89 3.44 -4.27
N ARG A 104 -5.97 3.98 -3.68
CA ARG A 104 -5.89 4.58 -2.33
C ARG A 104 -5.48 3.54 -1.28
N PRO A 105 -6.16 2.36 -1.19
CA PRO A 105 -5.71 1.30 -0.29
C PRO A 105 -4.23 0.92 -0.47
N LEU A 106 -3.75 0.82 -1.71
CA LEU A 106 -2.34 0.48 -1.96
C LEU A 106 -1.37 1.56 -1.49
N VAL A 107 -1.68 2.85 -1.68
CA VAL A 107 -0.82 3.92 -1.16
C VAL A 107 -0.84 3.93 0.37
N THR A 108 -2.00 3.74 1.01
CA THR A 108 -2.09 3.65 2.48
C THR A 108 -1.32 2.45 3.02
N LEU A 109 -1.39 1.30 2.34
CA LEU A 109 -0.60 0.12 2.66
C LEU A 109 0.90 0.45 2.59
N LEU A 110 1.36 1.10 1.52
CA LEU A 110 2.77 1.51 1.40
C LEU A 110 3.18 2.46 2.52
N VAL A 111 2.36 3.44 2.91
CA VAL A 111 2.63 4.32 4.06
C VAL A 111 2.88 3.48 5.32
N ASN A 112 2.01 2.52 5.62
CA ASN A 112 2.16 1.66 6.79
C ASN A 112 3.44 0.81 6.73
N LEU A 113 3.73 0.19 5.57
CA LEU A 113 4.92 -0.64 5.40
C LEU A 113 6.22 0.18 5.44
N THR A 114 6.21 1.44 5.01
CA THR A 114 7.38 2.34 5.06
C THR A 114 7.64 2.95 6.43
N LYS A 115 6.86 2.60 7.47
CA LYS A 115 7.24 2.83 8.87
C LYS A 115 8.37 1.90 9.33
N LEU A 116 8.60 0.80 8.59
CA LEU A 116 9.66 -0.18 8.82
C LEU A 116 10.92 0.18 8.01
N ASP A 117 12.10 0.10 8.60
CA ASP A 117 13.37 0.31 7.88
C ASP A 117 13.51 -0.64 6.68
N ALA A 118 13.11 -1.91 6.84
CA ALA A 118 13.11 -2.87 5.74
C ALA A 118 12.10 -2.51 4.62
N GLY A 119 10.98 -1.88 4.99
CA GLY A 119 10.01 -1.37 4.03
C GLY A 119 10.52 -0.16 3.27
N ILE A 120 11.20 0.76 3.97
CA ILE A 120 11.94 1.87 3.36
C ILE A 120 13.01 1.33 2.39
N ALA A 121 13.85 0.40 2.83
CA ALA A 121 14.88 -0.19 1.98
C ALA A 121 14.27 -0.82 0.71
N SER A 122 13.12 -1.48 0.84
CA SER A 122 12.40 -2.07 -0.29
C SER A 122 11.86 -1.02 -1.26
N ILE A 123 11.38 0.13 -0.76
CA ILE A 123 10.76 1.16 -1.62
C ILE A 123 11.78 2.05 -2.34
N LEU A 124 13.04 2.09 -1.87
CA LEU A 124 14.11 2.86 -2.52
C LEU A 124 14.36 2.45 -3.98
N PHE A 125 14.10 1.18 -4.32
CA PHE A 125 14.22 0.68 -5.70
C PHE A 125 13.14 1.26 -6.65
N HIS A 126 12.07 1.84 -6.11
CA HIS A 126 10.90 2.30 -6.86
C HIS A 126 10.66 3.81 -6.76
N VAL A 127 11.64 4.59 -6.29
CA VAL A 127 11.50 6.05 -6.09
C VAL A 127 11.09 6.75 -7.39
N GLY A 128 11.65 6.37 -8.53
CA GLY A 128 11.31 6.95 -9.83
C GLY A 128 9.82 6.79 -10.18
N GLU A 129 9.25 5.61 -9.93
CA GLU A 129 7.83 5.32 -10.16
C GLU A 129 6.95 6.16 -9.24
N LEU A 130 7.30 6.28 -7.96
CA LEU A 130 6.57 7.12 -7.01
C LEU A 130 6.59 8.61 -7.40
N VAL A 131 7.75 9.11 -7.83
CA VAL A 131 7.87 10.50 -8.29
C VAL A 131 7.07 10.72 -9.57
N TYR A 132 7.09 9.77 -10.51
CA TYR A 132 6.25 9.83 -11.71
C TYR A 132 4.77 9.86 -11.36
N LEU A 133 4.32 9.00 -10.44
CA LEU A 133 2.94 8.96 -9.96
C LEU A 133 2.51 10.28 -9.33
N PHE A 134 3.37 10.86 -8.49
CA PHE A 134 3.14 12.16 -7.86
C PHE A 134 3.09 13.31 -8.87
N CYS A 135 3.95 13.28 -9.90
CA CYS A 135 4.07 14.36 -10.88
C CYS A 135 3.01 14.31 -11.99
N THR A 136 2.66 13.13 -12.49
CA THR A 136 1.89 13.02 -13.73
C THR A 136 0.39 12.98 -13.48
N ARG A 137 -0.06 12.53 -12.30
CA ARG A 137 -1.50 12.38 -12.04
C ARG A 137 -2.13 13.68 -11.52
N PRO A 138 -3.25 14.13 -12.14
CA PRO A 138 -3.90 15.38 -11.75
C PRO A 138 -4.41 15.29 -10.31
N SER A 139 -4.19 16.34 -9.52
CA SER A 139 -4.82 16.50 -8.21
C SER A 139 -6.33 16.56 -8.43
N SER A 140 -7.09 15.59 -7.93
CA SER A 140 -8.55 15.70 -7.96
C SER A 140 -8.97 16.92 -7.13
N LYS A 141 -9.96 17.68 -7.59
CA LYS A 141 -10.57 18.77 -6.81
C LYS A 141 -11.39 18.27 -5.61
N THR A 142 -11.63 16.96 -5.55
CA THR A 142 -12.25 16.26 -4.41
C THR A 142 -11.20 16.02 -3.33
N SER A 143 -11.62 16.10 -2.06
CA SER A 143 -10.84 15.93 -0.81
C SER A 143 -10.19 14.55 -0.61
N ASP A 144 -10.05 13.79 -1.68
CA ASP A 144 -9.70 12.39 -1.66
C ASP A 144 -8.67 12.24 -2.81
N ASP A 145 -7.48 12.82 -2.66
CA ASP A 145 -6.37 12.63 -3.60
C ASP A 145 -5.58 11.38 -3.15
N PRO A 146 -5.62 10.24 -3.89
CA PRO A 146 -4.83 9.06 -3.54
C PRO A 146 -3.33 9.34 -3.42
N PHE A 147 -2.85 10.43 -4.01
CA PHE A 147 -1.45 10.83 -4.03
C PHE A 147 -1.07 11.79 -2.90
N GLU A 148 -2.02 12.20 -2.05
CA GLU A 148 -1.73 12.90 -0.79
C GLU A 148 -0.76 12.07 0.07
N ASN A 149 -1.03 10.77 0.17
CA ASN A 149 -0.22 9.83 0.95
C ASN A 149 1.12 9.48 0.28
N VAL A 150 1.24 9.60 -1.05
CA VAL A 150 2.53 9.42 -1.75
C VAL A 150 3.53 10.51 -1.34
N GLY A 151 3.05 11.73 -1.09
CA GLY A 151 3.88 12.80 -0.54
C GLY A 151 4.53 12.42 0.79
N SER A 152 3.78 11.80 1.70
CA SER A 152 4.29 11.32 3.00
C SER A 152 5.39 10.25 2.85
N ILE A 153 5.24 9.35 1.86
CA ILE A 153 6.26 8.35 1.53
C ILE A 153 7.53 9.04 1.03
N LEU A 154 7.41 10.03 0.14
CA LEU A 154 8.57 10.77 -0.38
C LEU A 154 9.31 11.55 0.73
N VAL A 155 8.59 12.14 1.68
CA VAL A 155 9.20 12.77 2.88
C VAL A 155 9.92 11.72 3.74
N THR A 156 9.33 10.54 3.91
CA THR A 156 9.97 9.45 4.66
C THR A 156 11.27 9.00 3.99
N ILE A 157 11.27 8.93 2.66
CA ILE A 157 12.46 8.61 1.86
C ILE A 157 13.51 9.73 1.94
N SER A 158 13.12 11.01 1.86
CA SER A 158 14.07 12.14 1.88
C SER A 158 14.81 12.27 3.22
N ARG A 159 14.25 11.75 4.31
CA ARG A 159 14.90 11.68 5.63
C ARG A 159 16.02 10.64 5.70
N GLN A 160 16.07 9.70 4.76
CA GLN A 160 17.06 8.62 4.74
C GLN A 160 18.26 8.99 3.87
N ASP A 161 19.48 8.66 4.30
CA ASP A 161 20.71 8.94 3.53
C ASP A 161 20.67 8.32 2.13
N ALA A 162 20.24 7.06 2.04
CA ALA A 162 20.09 6.37 0.76
C ALA A 162 19.01 7.02 -0.13
N GLY A 163 17.91 7.49 0.46
CA GLY A 163 16.87 8.22 -0.26
C GLY A 163 17.34 9.57 -0.80
N ARG A 164 18.08 10.35 0.00
CA ARG A 164 18.72 11.60 -0.46
C ARG A 164 19.65 11.36 -1.63
N LYS A 165 20.49 10.32 -1.57
CA LYS A 165 21.40 9.95 -2.65
C LYS A 165 20.70 9.53 -3.94
N ILE A 166 19.42 9.12 -3.90
CA ILE A 166 18.63 8.81 -5.09
C ILE A 166 17.91 10.07 -5.61
N LEU A 167 17.43 10.92 -4.72
CA LEU A 167 16.66 12.12 -5.09
C LEU A 167 17.54 13.25 -5.67
N LEU A 168 18.76 13.42 -5.16
CA LEU A 168 19.66 14.55 -5.45
C LEU A 168 20.50 14.43 -6.75
N PRO A 169 21.10 13.29 -7.14
CA PRO A 169 22.12 13.24 -8.20
C PRO A 169 21.71 12.46 -9.49
N PRO A 170 22.36 12.71 -10.65
CA PRO A 170 23.37 13.74 -10.92
C PRO A 170 22.78 15.08 -11.42
N LYS A 171 21.46 15.18 -11.59
CA LYS A 171 20.78 16.39 -12.10
C LYS A 171 19.51 16.77 -11.31
N GLY A 172 19.27 16.14 -10.16
CA GLY A 172 18.07 16.39 -9.36
C GLY A 172 16.75 16.34 -10.16
N GLN A 173 16.67 15.57 -11.25
CA GLN A 173 15.52 15.62 -12.17
C GLN A 173 14.21 15.21 -11.47
N LEU A 174 14.30 14.23 -10.55
CA LEU A 174 13.20 13.81 -9.71
C LEU A 174 12.77 14.93 -8.75
N LEU A 175 13.74 15.58 -8.08
CA LEU A 175 13.50 16.75 -7.24
C LEU A 175 12.93 17.94 -8.01
N LYS A 176 13.38 18.19 -9.24
CA LYS A 176 12.85 19.23 -10.13
C LYS A 176 11.39 18.95 -10.49
N GLY A 177 11.04 17.68 -10.75
CA GLY A 177 9.65 17.25 -10.97
C GLY A 177 8.75 17.49 -9.75
N ILE A 178 9.24 17.16 -8.56
CA ILE A 178 8.55 17.42 -7.29
C ILE A 178 8.41 18.93 -7.05
N ALA A 179 9.47 19.71 -7.24
CA ALA A 179 9.50 21.16 -7.05
C ALA A 179 8.56 21.89 -8.03
N MET A 180 8.38 21.41 -9.27
CA MET A 180 7.40 21.98 -10.20
C MET A 180 5.94 21.81 -9.72
N LYS A 181 5.65 20.91 -8.78
CA LYS A 181 4.34 20.80 -8.12
C LYS A 181 4.14 21.77 -6.95
N PHE A 182 5.17 22.51 -6.55
CA PHE A 182 5.08 23.58 -5.53
C PHE A 182 4.09 24.68 -5.93
N ASN A 183 3.97 24.95 -7.23
CA ASN A 183 3.01 25.92 -7.79
C ASN A 183 1.59 25.35 -7.99
N SER A 184 1.34 24.08 -7.63
CA SER A 184 -0.01 23.52 -7.69
C SER A 184 -0.88 24.00 -6.53
N SER A 185 -2.18 24.18 -6.77
CA SER A 185 -3.15 24.70 -5.78
C SER A 185 -3.38 23.79 -4.57
N ASN A 186 -2.67 22.65 -4.45
CA ASN A 186 -2.85 21.68 -3.38
C ASN A 186 -1.87 21.99 -2.20
N PRO A 187 -2.37 22.44 -1.03
CA PRO A 187 -1.54 22.86 0.10
C PRO A 187 -0.65 21.75 0.68
N LEU A 188 -1.02 20.48 0.50
CA LEU A 188 -0.25 19.34 1.01
C LEU A 188 0.98 19.05 0.14
N ARG A 189 0.88 19.30 -1.18
CA ARG A 189 2.03 19.23 -2.09
C ARG A 189 3.06 20.33 -1.79
N LYS A 190 2.64 21.45 -1.21
CA LYS A 190 3.56 22.48 -0.68
C LYS A 190 4.28 22.00 0.60
N LYS A 191 3.57 21.33 1.51
CA LYS A 191 4.14 20.83 2.77
C LYS A 191 5.26 19.80 2.54
N VAL A 192 5.12 18.92 1.55
CA VAL A 192 6.14 17.92 1.17
C VAL A 192 7.45 18.55 0.69
N VAL A 193 7.40 19.73 0.06
CA VAL A 193 8.59 20.42 -0.46
C VAL A 193 9.33 21.21 0.64
N CYS A 194 8.61 21.64 1.69
CA CYS A 194 9.17 22.43 2.79
C CYS A 194 9.63 21.59 4.01
N SER A 195 9.50 20.26 3.96
CA SER A 195 9.82 19.34 5.07
C SER A 195 11.12 18.58 4.81
#